data_AF-A0A0A8K5J4-F1
#
_entry.id   AF-A0A0A8K5J4-F1
#
_cell.length_a   1.000
_cell.length_b   1.000
_cell.length_c   1.000
_cell.angle_alpha   90.00
_cell.angle_beta   90.00
_cell.angle_gamma   90.00
#
_symmetry.space_group_name_H-M   'P 1'
#
loop_
_entity.id
_entity.type
_entity.pdbx_description
1 polymer ?
#
loop_
_entity_poly.entity_id
_entity_poly.type
_entity_poly.pdbx_seq_one_letter_code
_entity_poly.pdbx_strand_id
1 'polypeptide(L)'
;MQRSQADNDPLDIPDVVRGPSPADEADGLARQEPWSLTAQLRRAVEQVEVHAEPEHLSEAENATVSENAPEAGAAPGLTHRFEDVPESKCGAKDTKTEKDHTAMDHSAKAIDHPAASRSLRDAIRKARLEEAERLDEAADQRDGELARLDLLNAELEAVFAEIPNHDDRFNLALVPSRPARLWIDLFTYVTVEEGANAYLFMRNSENGRRTLFRSTNVAETADRITDYVAAQIVQRERLEAGLTHPGGPSRFVPEEDRPRVNTRMVIMSFIVGLLTGAVGLFAAVWLSAT
;
A
#
# COMPACT_ATOMS: atom_id res chain seq x y z
N MET A 1 1.45 97.82 1.36
CA MET A 1 1.92 96.74 0.46
C MET A 1 1.49 95.42 1.06
N GLN A 2 0.71 94.64 0.31
CA GLN A 2 0.07 93.38 0.69
C GLN A 2 1.06 92.20 0.72
N ARG A 3 0.91 91.29 1.69
CA ARG A 3 0.96 89.80 1.57
C ARG A 3 0.76 89.18 2.97
N SER A 4 -0.40 88.56 3.23
CA SER A 4 -0.67 87.11 3.10
C SER A 4 0.04 86.34 4.23
N GLN A 5 -0.58 86.06 5.38
CA GLN A 5 -1.69 85.14 5.66
C GLN A 5 -1.39 83.68 5.26
N ALA A 6 -1.45 82.83 6.30
CA ALA A 6 -1.65 81.38 6.34
C ALA A 6 -0.54 80.49 5.75
N ASP A 7 0.16 79.77 6.63
CA ASP A 7 0.04 78.31 6.74
C ASP A 7 0.95 77.80 7.87
N ASN A 8 0.32 77.44 8.99
CA ASN A 8 0.92 76.58 10.01
C ASN A 8 0.10 75.30 10.02
N ASP A 9 0.36 74.44 9.05
CA ASP A 9 -0.06 73.04 9.10
C ASP A 9 0.98 72.27 9.93
N PRO A 10 0.60 71.67 11.08
CA PRO A 10 1.46 70.70 11.74
C PRO A 10 1.46 69.42 10.90
N LEU A 11 2.65 69.04 10.44
CA LEU A 11 2.88 67.78 9.75
C LEU A 11 2.36 66.61 10.59
N ASP A 12 1.39 65.92 10.00
CA ASP A 12 0.80 64.64 10.42
C ASP A 12 1.92 63.58 10.43
N ILE A 13 2.43 63.25 11.62
CA ILE A 13 3.34 62.11 11.80
C ILE A 13 2.47 60.88 11.97
N PRO A 14 2.51 59.88 11.05
CA PRO A 14 1.74 58.66 11.23
C PRO A 14 2.23 57.90 12.46
N ASP A 15 1.24 57.49 13.25
CA ASP A 15 1.36 56.68 14.46
C ASP A 15 2.27 55.47 14.21
N VAL A 16 3.45 55.48 14.84
CA VAL A 16 4.36 54.33 14.85
C VAL A 16 3.65 53.24 15.64
N VAL A 17 3.20 52.21 14.92
CA VAL A 17 2.64 50.96 15.46
C VAL A 17 3.52 50.49 16.61
N ARG A 18 3.07 50.74 17.84
CA ARG A 18 3.66 50.21 19.06
C ARG A 18 3.41 48.69 19.01
N GLY A 19 4.45 47.91 18.73
CA GLY A 19 4.38 46.45 18.77
C GLY A 19 3.85 45.96 20.12
N PRO A 20 3.22 44.76 20.16
CA PRO A 20 2.56 44.27 21.35
C PRO A 20 3.52 44.20 22.54
N SER A 21 3.03 44.64 23.69
CA SER A 21 3.76 44.60 24.97
C SER A 21 4.05 43.15 25.35
N PRO A 22 5.21 42.82 25.93
CA PRO A 22 5.54 41.45 26.38
C PRO A 22 4.58 40.88 27.43
N ALA A 23 3.67 41.69 27.97
CA ALA A 23 2.57 41.24 28.83
C ALA A 23 1.38 40.65 28.05
N ASP A 24 1.16 41.04 26.78
CA ASP A 24 0.07 40.52 25.94
C ASP A 24 0.43 39.17 25.29
N GLU A 25 1.73 38.87 25.15
CA GLU A 25 2.22 37.61 24.55
C GLU A 25 2.06 36.41 25.50
N ALA A 26 2.10 36.66 26.83
CA ALA A 26 1.89 35.63 27.85
C ALA A 26 0.41 35.18 27.92
N ASP A 27 -0.54 36.06 27.60
CA ASP A 27 -1.97 35.76 27.68
C ASP A 27 -2.51 35.08 26.40
N GLY A 28 -1.77 35.21 25.28
CA GLY A 28 -2.06 34.52 24.01
C GLY A 28 -1.58 33.06 23.96
N LEU A 29 -0.57 32.69 24.75
CA LEU A 29 -0.10 31.30 24.84
C LEU A 29 -1.03 30.41 25.69
N ALA A 30 -1.80 30.98 26.61
CA ALA A 30 -2.72 30.25 27.48
C ALA A 30 -4.07 29.92 26.82
N ARG A 31 -4.31 30.38 25.59
CA ARG A 31 -5.54 30.16 24.80
C ARG A 31 -5.35 29.26 23.58
N GLN A 32 -4.18 28.65 23.42
CA GLN A 32 -3.96 27.57 22.45
C GLN A 32 -4.26 26.24 23.14
N GLU A 33 -5.51 25.78 22.98
CA GLU A 33 -5.90 24.41 23.29
C GLU A 33 -4.89 23.44 22.68
N PRO A 34 -4.30 22.51 23.46
CA PRO A 34 -3.35 21.55 22.93
C PRO A 34 -4.08 20.67 21.93
N TRP A 35 -3.69 20.81 20.66
CA TRP A 35 -3.88 19.84 19.58
C TRP A 35 -4.00 18.43 20.15
N SER A 36 -5.23 17.97 20.18
CA SER A 36 -5.66 16.84 20.97
C SER A 36 -5.27 15.54 20.26
N LEU A 37 -4.03 15.08 20.42
CA LEU A 37 -3.63 13.69 20.16
C LEU A 37 -4.62 12.73 20.84
N THR A 38 -5.05 13.07 22.06
CA THR A 38 -6.05 12.33 22.84
C THR A 38 -7.46 12.35 22.24
N ALA A 39 -7.90 13.43 21.58
CA ALA A 39 -9.23 13.44 20.95
C ALA A 39 -9.22 12.84 19.53
N GLN A 40 -8.09 12.90 18.81
CA GLN A 40 -7.92 12.18 17.55
C GLN A 40 -7.78 10.67 17.78
N LEU A 41 -7.00 10.25 18.79
CA LEU A 41 -6.94 8.83 19.20
C LEU A 41 -8.28 8.33 19.71
N ARG A 42 -9.01 9.10 20.53
CA ARG A 42 -10.36 8.70 20.97
C ARG A 42 -11.32 8.54 19.79
N ARG A 43 -11.30 9.46 18.82
CA ARG A 43 -12.17 9.40 17.63
C ARG A 43 -11.77 8.28 16.66
N ALA A 44 -10.50 7.92 16.59
CA ALA A 44 -10.00 6.79 15.80
C ALA A 44 -10.36 5.44 16.45
N VAL A 45 -10.27 5.31 17.77
CA VAL A 45 -10.68 4.10 18.51
C VAL A 45 -12.20 3.90 18.44
N GLU A 46 -12.98 4.98 18.56
CA GLU A 46 -14.45 4.94 18.46
C GLU A 46 -14.94 4.58 17.04
N GLN A 47 -14.15 4.88 15.99
CA GLN A 47 -14.45 4.43 14.62
C GLN A 47 -14.22 2.91 14.41
N VAL A 48 -13.32 2.28 15.17
CA VAL A 48 -13.07 0.84 15.09
C VAL A 48 -14.14 0.05 15.85
N GLU A 49 -14.67 0.60 16.94
CA GLU A 49 -15.65 -0.09 17.79
C GLU A 49 -17.08 -0.07 17.21
N VAL A 50 -17.41 0.88 16.33
CA VAL A 50 -18.74 0.98 15.68
C VAL A 50 -18.95 -0.05 14.54
N HIS A 51 -17.91 -0.79 14.12
CA HIS A 51 -18.04 -1.82 13.08
C HIS A 51 -18.07 -3.27 13.59
N ALA A 52 -18.12 -3.46 14.92
CA ALA A 52 -18.24 -4.77 15.54
C ALA A 52 -19.62 -4.90 16.23
N GLU A 53 -20.71 -4.95 15.45
CA GLU A 53 -21.95 -5.54 15.95
C GLU A 53 -21.92 -7.06 15.73
N PRO A 54 -22.03 -7.88 16.79
CA PRO A 54 -22.43 -9.27 16.66
C PRO A 54 -23.96 -9.34 16.63
N GLU A 55 -24.54 -9.57 15.46
CA GLU A 55 -25.94 -10.01 15.39
C GLU A 55 -26.09 -11.40 16.04
N HIS A 56 -26.77 -11.36 17.20
CA HIS A 56 -27.82 -12.27 17.67
C HIS A 56 -27.73 -13.78 17.38
N LEU A 57 -27.61 -14.55 18.46
CA LEU A 57 -28.42 -15.76 18.66
C LEU A 57 -28.57 -16.05 20.17
N SER A 58 -29.63 -15.53 20.76
CA SER A 58 -30.19 -16.01 22.03
C SER A 58 -31.71 -16.12 21.90
N GLU A 59 -32.21 -17.30 21.57
CA GLU A 59 -33.58 -17.72 21.89
C GLU A 59 -33.72 -19.23 21.69
N ALA A 60 -33.68 -19.97 22.80
CA ALA A 60 -34.58 -21.08 23.09
C ALA A 60 -34.19 -21.68 24.45
N GLU A 61 -34.84 -21.17 25.48
CA GLU A 61 -34.92 -21.75 26.80
C GLU A 61 -35.80 -23.02 26.79
N ASN A 62 -35.38 -24.03 27.56
CA ASN A 62 -36.19 -24.99 28.31
C ASN A 62 -37.27 -25.83 27.58
N ALA A 63 -36.97 -27.13 27.41
CA ALA A 63 -37.95 -28.19 27.66
C ALA A 63 -37.28 -29.43 28.29
N THR A 64 -37.66 -29.63 29.56
CA THR A 64 -37.61 -30.80 30.44
C THR A 64 -37.63 -32.21 29.81
N VAL A 65 -36.71 -33.05 30.29
CA VAL A 65 -36.88 -34.44 30.81
C VAL A 65 -38.05 -35.28 30.26
N SER A 66 -37.74 -36.42 29.60
CA SER A 66 -38.48 -37.70 29.79
C SER A 66 -37.72 -38.90 29.18
N GLU A 67 -37.21 -39.74 30.08
CA GLU A 67 -37.19 -41.22 30.10
C GLU A 67 -37.37 -42.09 28.84
N ASN A 68 -36.54 -43.15 28.80
CA ASN A 68 -36.74 -44.50 28.23
C ASN A 68 -35.98 -44.91 26.94
N ALA A 69 -34.91 -45.69 27.16
CA ALA A 69 -34.56 -46.90 26.38
C ALA A 69 -35.65 -48.00 26.63
N PRO A 70 -35.80 -49.11 25.86
CA PRO A 70 -34.71 -49.93 25.32
C PRO A 70 -34.93 -50.68 23.97
N GLU A 71 -33.85 -51.33 23.55
CA GLU A 71 -33.74 -52.65 22.90
C GLU A 71 -34.34 -53.00 21.51
N ALA A 72 -33.39 -53.36 20.64
CA ALA A 72 -33.22 -54.65 19.95
C ALA A 72 -34.24 -55.13 18.90
N GLY A 73 -33.73 -55.53 17.73
CA GLY A 73 -34.39 -56.51 16.87
C GLY A 73 -33.94 -56.60 15.41
N ALA A 74 -33.05 -57.56 15.14
CA ALA A 74 -33.00 -58.42 13.94
C ALA A 74 -32.56 -57.86 12.56
N ALA A 75 -31.40 -58.35 12.11
CA ALA A 75 -30.99 -58.55 10.71
C ALA A 75 -31.77 -59.76 10.07
N PRO A 76 -31.44 -60.33 8.88
CA PRO A 76 -30.49 -59.96 7.80
C PRO A 76 -31.07 -60.14 6.36
N GLY A 77 -30.26 -59.90 5.30
CA GLY A 77 -30.35 -60.72 4.08
C GLY A 77 -30.25 -60.05 2.69
N LEU A 78 -29.19 -60.45 1.99
CA LEU A 78 -29.12 -60.81 0.56
C LEU A 78 -29.29 -59.77 -0.58
N THR A 79 -28.16 -59.46 -1.22
CA THR A 79 -27.77 -59.73 -2.63
C THR A 79 -28.68 -59.40 -3.83
N HIS A 80 -27.97 -59.11 -4.92
CA HIS A 80 -28.34 -59.03 -6.35
C HIS A 80 -28.82 -57.64 -6.81
N ARG A 81 -28.05 -56.93 -7.67
CA ARG A 81 -27.75 -57.23 -9.09
C ARG A 81 -29.00 -57.06 -9.96
N PHE A 82 -28.77 -56.36 -11.08
CA PHE A 82 -29.45 -56.39 -12.38
C PHE A 82 -30.04 -55.05 -12.84
N GLU A 83 -29.76 -54.80 -14.11
CA GLU A 83 -30.17 -53.70 -14.97
C GLU A 83 -31.70 -53.54 -15.00
N ASP A 84 -32.19 -52.34 -15.34
CA ASP A 84 -32.81 -52.12 -16.64
C ASP A 84 -33.50 -50.75 -16.74
N VAL A 85 -33.32 -50.18 -17.93
CA VAL A 85 -34.10 -49.08 -18.53
C VAL A 85 -35.55 -49.51 -18.68
N PRO A 86 -36.51 -48.57 -18.63
CA PRO A 86 -37.68 -48.72 -19.48
C PRO A 86 -37.95 -47.50 -20.37
N GLU A 87 -38.25 -47.87 -21.61
CA GLU A 87 -38.77 -47.09 -22.71
C GLU A 87 -40.18 -46.52 -22.46
N SER A 88 -40.63 -45.74 -23.45
CA SER A 88 -41.98 -45.77 -24.05
C SER A 88 -42.88 -44.56 -23.75
N LYS A 89 -43.17 -43.72 -24.76
CA LYS A 89 -44.23 -44.03 -25.74
C LYS A 89 -44.35 -42.98 -26.85
N CYS A 90 -44.46 -43.52 -28.06
CA CYS A 90 -44.91 -42.86 -29.28
C CYS A 90 -46.43 -42.66 -29.23
N GLY A 91 -46.90 -41.51 -29.69
CA GLY A 91 -48.32 -41.17 -29.86
C GLY A 91 -48.54 -40.52 -31.20
N ALA A 92 -48.73 -41.35 -32.23
CA ALA A 92 -49.15 -40.95 -33.57
C ALA A 92 -50.59 -40.42 -33.57
N LYS A 93 -50.85 -39.34 -34.32
CA LYS A 93 -52.11 -39.14 -35.06
C LYS A 93 -51.85 -38.30 -36.31
N ASP A 94 -51.95 -38.98 -37.44
CA ASP A 94 -52.04 -38.41 -38.77
C ASP A 94 -53.48 -37.92 -39.02
N THR A 95 -53.64 -36.71 -39.52
CA THR A 95 -54.74 -36.38 -40.44
C THR A 95 -54.26 -35.39 -41.48
N LYS A 96 -54.12 -35.88 -42.71
CA LYS A 96 -53.86 -35.14 -43.94
C LYS A 96 -55.13 -34.40 -44.37
N THR A 97 -55.04 -33.10 -44.60
CA THR A 97 -55.94 -32.39 -45.52
C THR A 97 -55.10 -31.48 -46.41
N GLU A 98 -55.07 -31.86 -47.69
CA GLU A 98 -54.43 -31.16 -48.79
C GLU A 98 -55.47 -30.21 -49.40
N LYS A 99 -55.17 -28.91 -49.46
CA LYS A 99 -55.84 -28.01 -50.40
C LYS A 99 -54.92 -26.86 -50.80
N ASP A 100 -54.63 -26.87 -52.09
CA ASP A 100 -53.72 -26.04 -52.84
C ASP A 100 -54.34 -24.66 -53.13
N HIS A 101 -53.81 -23.59 -52.53
CA HIS A 101 -54.11 -22.20 -52.94
C HIS A 101 -52.85 -21.34 -52.82
N THR A 102 -52.31 -20.96 -53.97
CA THR A 102 -51.38 -19.86 -54.21
C THR A 102 -51.63 -18.65 -53.30
N ALA A 103 -50.62 -18.24 -52.53
CA ALA A 103 -50.12 -16.85 -52.47
C ALA A 103 -49.31 -16.62 -51.18
N MET A 104 -48.13 -16.04 -51.39
CA MET A 104 -47.26 -15.39 -50.40
C MET A 104 -46.40 -16.32 -49.55
N ASP A 105 -45.27 -16.66 -50.16
CA ASP A 105 -43.99 -16.96 -49.52
C ASP A 105 -43.53 -15.73 -48.72
N HIS A 106 -44.24 -15.35 -47.66
CA HIS A 106 -43.59 -14.69 -46.56
C HIS A 106 -42.84 -15.78 -45.80
N SER A 107 -41.72 -16.17 -46.40
CA SER A 107 -40.51 -16.45 -45.64
C SER A 107 -40.29 -15.26 -44.72
N ALA A 108 -41.00 -15.25 -43.58
CA ALA A 108 -40.46 -14.75 -42.35
C ALA A 108 -39.31 -15.69 -42.01
N LYS A 109 -38.25 -15.58 -42.82
CA LYS A 109 -36.88 -15.65 -42.36
C LYS A 109 -36.96 -14.92 -41.05
N ALA A 110 -36.94 -15.67 -39.94
CA ALA A 110 -36.61 -15.13 -38.66
C ALA A 110 -35.26 -14.48 -38.93
N ILE A 111 -35.30 -13.20 -39.29
CA ILE A 111 -34.15 -12.35 -39.22
C ILE A 111 -33.92 -12.41 -37.72
N ASP A 112 -33.01 -13.30 -37.31
CA ASP A 112 -32.20 -13.09 -36.13
C ASP A 112 -31.70 -11.67 -36.30
N HIS A 113 -32.47 -10.72 -35.76
CA HIS A 113 -32.05 -9.35 -35.74
C HIS A 113 -30.76 -9.46 -34.92
N PRO A 114 -29.57 -9.09 -35.45
CA PRO A 114 -28.32 -9.05 -34.67
C PRO A 114 -28.37 -7.94 -33.58
N ALA A 115 -29.58 -7.52 -33.23
CA ALA A 115 -30.02 -6.48 -32.35
C ALA A 115 -31.37 -6.87 -31.70
N ALA A 116 -31.60 -8.16 -31.37
CA ALA A 116 -32.44 -8.50 -30.22
C ALA A 116 -31.81 -7.79 -29.02
N SER A 117 -32.31 -6.57 -28.82
CA SER A 117 -31.82 -5.45 -28.02
C SER A 117 -30.65 -5.74 -27.09
N ARG A 118 -29.59 -4.94 -27.20
CA ARG A 118 -28.68 -4.64 -26.08
C ARG A 118 -29.54 -4.21 -24.88
N SER A 119 -29.99 -5.18 -24.10
CA SER A 119 -30.88 -4.99 -22.97
C SER A 119 -30.08 -4.20 -21.94
N LEU A 120 -30.54 -3.00 -21.61
CA LEU A 120 -29.91 -2.20 -20.57
C LEU A 120 -29.81 -3.00 -19.25
N ARG A 121 -30.75 -3.89 -18.98
CA ARG A 121 -30.71 -4.79 -17.81
C ARG A 121 -29.52 -5.76 -17.88
N ASP A 122 -29.23 -6.33 -19.04
CA ASP A 122 -28.09 -7.24 -19.22
C ASP A 122 -26.77 -6.46 -19.24
N ALA A 123 -26.76 -5.27 -19.84
CA ALA A 123 -25.61 -4.37 -19.79
C ALA A 123 -25.29 -3.90 -18.36
N ILE A 124 -26.31 -3.54 -17.55
CA ILE A 124 -26.14 -3.19 -16.13
C ILE A 124 -25.67 -4.41 -15.34
N ARG A 125 -26.25 -5.59 -15.58
CA ARG A 125 -25.83 -6.84 -14.91
C ARG A 125 -24.36 -7.15 -15.21
N LYS A 126 -23.97 -7.05 -16.47
CA LYS A 126 -22.59 -7.22 -16.94
C LYS A 126 -21.66 -6.17 -16.33
N ALA A 127 -22.04 -4.89 -16.37
CA ALA A 127 -21.24 -3.82 -15.78
C ALA A 127 -21.06 -3.97 -14.26
N ARG A 128 -22.06 -4.47 -13.54
CA ARG A 128 -21.95 -4.80 -12.11
C ARG A 128 -21.01 -5.98 -11.86
N LEU A 129 -21.04 -7.00 -12.72
CA LEU A 129 -20.12 -8.13 -12.64
C LEU A 129 -18.68 -7.66 -12.90
N GLU A 130 -18.45 -6.88 -13.96
CA GLU A 130 -17.14 -6.31 -14.29
C GLU A 130 -16.62 -5.33 -13.21
N GLU A 131 -17.51 -4.58 -12.55
CA GLU A 131 -17.13 -3.77 -11.38
C GLU A 131 -16.77 -4.65 -10.18
N ALA A 132 -17.53 -5.71 -9.91
CA ALA A 132 -17.23 -6.64 -8.83
C ALA A 132 -15.88 -7.34 -9.05
N GLU A 133 -15.61 -7.83 -10.27
CA GLU A 133 -14.32 -8.43 -10.65
C GLU A 133 -13.14 -7.46 -10.43
N ARG A 134 -13.27 -6.20 -10.86
CA ARG A 134 -12.23 -5.18 -10.63
C ARG A 134 -12.00 -4.86 -9.15
N LEU A 135 -13.06 -4.85 -8.34
CA LEU A 135 -12.95 -4.61 -6.90
C LEU A 135 -12.30 -5.79 -6.18
N ASP A 136 -12.58 -7.01 -6.62
CA ASP A 136 -11.99 -8.25 -6.12
C ASP A 136 -10.49 -8.31 -6.42
N GLU A 137 -10.10 -8.09 -7.69
CA GLU A 137 -8.69 -8.00 -8.10
C GLU A 137 -7.92 -6.92 -7.32
N ALA A 138 -8.54 -5.75 -7.11
CA ALA A 138 -7.94 -4.68 -6.31
C ALA A 138 -7.86 -5.01 -4.81
N ALA A 139 -8.74 -5.89 -4.30
CA ALA A 139 -8.65 -6.37 -2.93
C ALA A 139 -7.48 -7.35 -2.77
N ASP A 140 -7.36 -8.33 -3.67
CA ASP A 140 -6.25 -9.29 -3.70
C ASP A 140 -4.89 -8.60 -3.82
N GLN A 141 -4.79 -7.59 -4.70
CA GLN A 141 -3.58 -6.79 -4.85
C GLN A 141 -3.20 -6.12 -3.52
N ARG A 142 -4.15 -5.49 -2.82
CA ARG A 142 -3.91 -4.83 -1.55
C ARG A 142 -3.51 -5.79 -0.45
N ASP A 143 -4.14 -6.96 -0.39
CA ASP A 143 -3.81 -7.96 0.62
C ASP A 143 -2.39 -8.50 0.40
N GLY A 144 -1.96 -8.63 -0.86
CA GLY A 144 -0.58 -8.90 -1.23
C GLY A 144 0.41 -7.80 -0.85
N GLU A 145 0.06 -6.52 -1.07
CA GLU A 145 0.87 -5.38 -0.63
C GLU A 145 1.01 -5.35 0.90
N LEU A 146 -0.10 -5.54 1.61
CA LEU A 146 -0.16 -5.51 3.06
C LEU A 146 0.69 -6.64 3.67
N ALA A 147 0.52 -7.88 3.20
CA ALA A 147 1.31 -9.02 3.68
C ALA A 147 2.81 -8.83 3.45
N ARG A 148 3.19 -8.19 2.35
CA ARG A 148 4.59 -7.88 2.04
C ARG A 148 5.15 -6.80 2.98
N LEU A 149 4.38 -5.74 3.24
CA LEU A 149 4.80 -4.70 4.19
C LEU A 149 4.81 -5.22 5.62
N ASP A 150 3.92 -6.15 5.98
CA ASP A 150 3.91 -6.82 7.27
C ASP A 150 5.17 -7.67 7.49
N LEU A 151 5.64 -8.37 6.45
CA LEU A 151 6.92 -9.06 6.48
C LEU A 151 8.09 -8.09 6.71
N LEU A 152 8.11 -6.94 6.02
CA LEU A 152 9.14 -5.92 6.26
C LEU A 152 9.02 -5.30 7.66
N ASN A 153 7.80 -5.11 8.15
CA ASN A 153 7.54 -4.61 9.50
C ASN A 153 8.16 -5.54 10.54
N ALA A 154 7.91 -6.85 10.45
CA ALA A 154 8.47 -7.83 11.37
C ALA A 154 10.01 -7.85 11.38
N GLU A 155 10.66 -7.68 10.22
CA GLU A 155 12.13 -7.57 10.15
C GLU A 155 12.64 -6.29 10.83
N LEU A 156 11.90 -5.18 10.74
CA LEU A 156 12.29 -3.90 11.31
C LEU A 156 11.98 -3.78 12.81
N GLU A 157 11.07 -4.59 13.37
CA GLU A 157 10.75 -4.56 14.81
C GLU A 157 11.99 -4.73 15.68
N ALA A 158 12.89 -5.66 15.33
CA ALA A 158 14.12 -5.89 16.07
C ALA A 158 15.05 -4.65 16.04
N VAL A 159 15.16 -3.99 14.89
CA VAL A 159 15.98 -2.78 14.72
C VAL A 159 15.40 -1.60 15.49
N PHE A 160 14.08 -1.42 15.43
CA PHE A 160 13.40 -0.33 16.14
C PHE A 160 13.42 -0.51 17.66
N ALA A 161 13.50 -1.76 18.15
CA ALA A 161 13.68 -2.04 19.57
C ALA A 161 15.06 -1.59 20.13
N GLU A 162 16.07 -1.40 19.26
CA GLU A 162 17.40 -0.90 19.65
C GLU A 162 17.45 0.64 19.72
N ILE A 163 16.44 1.34 19.20
CA ILE A 163 16.42 2.81 19.18
C ILE A 163 16.23 3.31 20.62
N PRO A 164 17.06 4.25 21.09
CA PRO A 164 16.90 4.81 22.43
C PRO A 164 15.54 5.48 22.63
N ASN A 165 14.86 5.18 23.74
CA ASN A 165 13.51 5.68 24.08
C ASN A 165 13.37 7.22 24.17
N HIS A 166 14.45 7.98 24.04
CA HIS A 166 14.42 9.45 24.05
C HIS A 166 14.44 10.05 22.63
N ASP A 167 14.40 9.21 21.59
CA ASP A 167 14.32 9.63 20.19
C ASP A 167 12.95 9.27 19.57
N ASP A 168 11.95 10.10 19.87
CA ASP A 168 10.55 9.93 19.41
C ASP A 168 10.31 10.26 17.92
N ARG A 169 11.37 10.46 17.13
CA ARG A 169 11.24 10.86 15.71
C ARG A 169 10.87 9.70 14.80
N PHE A 170 11.25 8.48 15.20
CA PHE A 170 11.00 7.27 14.45
C PHE A 170 9.71 6.63 14.95
N ASN A 171 8.90 6.14 14.01
CA ASN A 171 7.68 5.44 14.30
C ASN A 171 7.55 4.31 13.28
N LEU A 172 7.42 3.07 13.76
CA LEU A 172 7.16 1.92 12.93
C LEU A 172 5.66 1.63 12.96
N ALA A 173 4.95 2.07 11.91
CA ALA A 173 3.50 1.94 11.85
C ALA A 173 3.01 1.50 10.47
N LEU A 174 2.44 0.30 10.40
CA LEU A 174 1.79 -0.23 9.21
C LEU A 174 0.36 0.32 9.10
N VAL A 175 0.07 1.01 8.00
CA VAL A 175 -1.23 1.61 7.72
C VAL A 175 -1.82 0.97 6.45
N PRO A 176 -2.98 0.30 6.54
CA PRO A 176 -3.63 -0.36 5.39
C PRO A 176 -4.38 0.64 4.49
N SER A 177 -3.68 1.67 4.00
CA SER A 177 -4.20 2.68 3.07
C SER A 177 -4.22 2.18 1.62
N ARG A 178 -4.63 3.04 0.67
CA ARG A 178 -4.50 2.79 -0.77
C ARG A 178 -3.54 3.81 -1.40
N PRO A 179 -2.31 3.42 -1.81
CA PRO A 179 -1.64 2.12 -1.57
C PRO A 179 -1.31 1.91 -0.08
N ALA A 180 -1.00 0.67 0.32
CA ALA A 180 -0.61 0.36 1.71
C ALA A 180 0.73 1.04 2.06
N ARG A 181 0.90 1.50 3.31
CA ARG A 181 2.09 2.28 3.72
C ARG A 181 2.63 1.83 5.06
N LEU A 182 3.94 1.58 5.11
CA LEU A 182 4.68 1.38 6.36
C LEU A 182 5.45 2.67 6.68
N TRP A 183 5.01 3.38 7.71
CA TRP A 183 5.69 4.59 8.17
C TRP A 183 6.93 4.21 8.99
N ILE A 184 8.01 4.98 8.78
CA ILE A 184 9.31 4.84 9.46
C ILE A 184 9.59 6.09 10.31
N ASP A 185 9.19 7.25 9.81
CA ASP A 185 9.19 8.53 10.54
C ASP A 185 8.02 9.40 10.05
N LEU A 186 7.91 10.64 10.53
CA LEU A 186 6.80 11.55 10.17
C LEU A 186 6.71 11.86 8.66
N PHE A 187 7.81 11.79 7.92
CA PHE A 187 7.88 12.18 6.51
C PHE A 187 8.29 11.04 5.57
N THR A 188 8.70 9.90 6.10
CA THR A 188 9.34 8.82 5.37
C THR A 188 8.58 7.52 5.59
N TYR A 189 8.28 6.84 4.49
CA TYR A 189 7.48 5.62 4.48
C TYR A 189 7.91 4.68 3.37
N VAL A 190 7.55 3.42 3.50
CA VAL A 190 7.71 2.38 2.47
C VAL A 190 6.33 2.08 1.87
N THR A 191 6.28 1.97 0.54
CA THR A 191 5.12 1.46 -0.20
C THR A 191 5.59 0.33 -1.11
N VAL A 192 4.67 -0.54 -1.52
CA VAL A 192 4.94 -1.53 -2.56
C VAL A 192 4.57 -0.94 -3.92
N GLU A 193 5.40 -1.18 -4.93
CA GLU A 193 5.15 -0.80 -6.31
C GLU A 193 4.21 -1.80 -6.99
N GLU A 194 3.16 -1.29 -7.60
CA GLU A 194 2.22 -2.07 -8.40
C GLU A 194 2.93 -2.83 -9.55
N GLY A 195 2.64 -4.13 -9.68
CA GLY A 195 3.18 -5.01 -10.70
C GLY A 195 4.57 -5.56 -10.40
N ALA A 196 5.56 -4.68 -10.15
CA ALA A 196 6.94 -5.11 -9.87
C ALA A 196 7.12 -5.67 -8.45
N ASN A 197 6.19 -5.38 -7.53
CA ASN A 197 6.23 -5.76 -6.12
C ASN A 197 7.53 -5.33 -5.42
N ALA A 198 8.13 -4.23 -5.88
CA ALA A 198 9.32 -3.66 -5.27
C ALA A 198 8.93 -2.77 -4.08
N TYR A 199 9.69 -2.83 -3.00
CA TYR A 199 9.63 -1.86 -1.93
C TYR A 199 10.21 -0.53 -2.41
N LEU A 200 9.44 0.53 -2.26
CA LEU A 200 9.83 1.90 -2.54
C LEU A 200 9.95 2.65 -1.22
N PHE A 201 11.18 2.96 -0.81
CA PHE A 201 11.42 3.81 0.35
C PHE A 201 11.33 5.26 -0.09
N MET A 202 10.30 5.97 0.40
CA MET A 202 9.93 7.31 -0.05
C MET A 202 10.06 8.31 1.09
N ARG A 203 10.48 9.52 0.74
CA ARG A 203 10.50 10.68 1.65
C ARG A 203 9.68 11.83 1.08
N ASN A 204 8.79 12.37 1.89
CA ASN A 204 8.07 13.61 1.61
C ASN A 204 8.97 14.80 2.00
N SER A 205 9.06 15.78 1.11
CA SER A 205 9.78 17.03 1.33
C SER A 205 8.96 18.19 0.78
N GLU A 206 9.33 19.42 1.11
CA GLU A 206 8.68 20.62 0.53
C GLU A 206 8.78 20.64 -1.00
N ASN A 207 9.88 20.12 -1.55
CA ASN A 207 10.09 19.97 -3.00
C ASN A 207 9.33 18.78 -3.61
N GLY A 208 8.39 18.20 -2.86
CA GLY A 208 7.60 17.04 -3.25
C GLY A 208 8.14 15.73 -2.70
N ARG A 209 7.70 14.63 -3.31
CA ARG A 209 7.97 13.27 -2.86
C ARG A 209 9.10 12.65 -3.66
N ARG A 210 10.08 12.08 -2.96
CA ARG A 210 11.27 11.50 -3.56
C ARG A 210 11.47 10.07 -3.11
N THR A 211 11.71 9.17 -4.05
CA THR A 211 12.17 7.80 -3.76
C THR A 211 13.63 7.84 -3.38
N LEU A 212 13.95 7.36 -2.18
CA LEU A 212 15.31 7.23 -1.66
C LEU A 212 15.96 5.95 -2.16
N PHE A 213 15.20 4.85 -2.17
CA PHE A 213 15.67 3.52 -2.50
C PHE A 213 14.54 2.64 -3.07
N ARG A 214 14.89 1.70 -3.94
CA ARG A 214 13.98 0.69 -4.53
C ARG A 214 14.65 -0.68 -4.51
N SER A 215 13.99 -1.70 -3.98
CA SER A 215 14.44 -3.10 -4.08
C SER A 215 13.26 -4.05 -3.98
N THR A 216 13.39 -5.26 -4.53
CA THR A 216 12.41 -6.35 -4.39
C THR A 216 12.71 -7.24 -3.18
N ASN A 217 13.90 -7.11 -2.59
CA ASN A 217 14.37 -7.93 -1.47
C ASN A 217 14.05 -7.26 -0.12
N VAL A 218 13.42 -8.00 0.78
CA VAL A 218 13.02 -7.50 2.11
C VAL A 218 14.22 -7.19 3.01
N ALA A 219 15.21 -8.09 3.09
CA ALA A 219 16.38 -7.90 3.92
C ALA A 219 17.22 -6.70 3.46
N GLU A 220 17.44 -6.56 2.15
CA GLU A 220 18.13 -5.39 1.61
C GLU A 220 17.38 -4.08 1.93
N THR A 221 16.05 -4.11 1.87
CA THR A 221 15.23 -2.94 2.21
C THR A 221 15.34 -2.61 3.71
N ALA A 222 15.31 -3.63 4.57
CA ALA A 222 15.49 -3.48 6.02
C ALA A 222 16.88 -2.92 6.35
N ASP A 223 17.94 -3.43 5.73
CA ASP A 223 19.32 -2.93 5.88
C ASP A 223 19.41 -1.44 5.51
N ARG A 224 18.82 -1.05 4.37
CA ARG A 224 18.82 0.35 3.91
C ARG A 224 18.04 1.28 4.82
N ILE A 225 16.94 0.82 5.40
CA ILE A 225 16.17 1.59 6.38
C ILE A 225 16.96 1.72 7.68
N THR A 226 17.65 0.66 8.10
CA THR A 226 18.52 0.65 9.28
C THR A 226 19.67 1.66 9.12
N ASP A 227 20.35 1.64 7.98
CA ASP A 227 21.38 2.63 7.63
C ASP A 227 20.81 4.06 7.65
N TYR A 228 19.57 4.23 7.18
CA TYR A 228 18.90 5.52 7.20
C TYR A 228 18.67 6.04 8.63
N VAL A 229 18.09 5.20 9.48
CA VAL A 229 17.79 5.52 10.88
C VAL A 229 19.09 5.85 11.63
N ALA A 230 20.12 5.00 11.49
CA ALA A 230 21.43 5.22 12.10
C ALA A 230 22.05 6.55 11.67
N ALA A 231 21.99 6.88 10.37
CA ALA A 231 22.49 8.15 9.87
C ALA A 231 21.72 9.35 10.43
N GLN A 232 20.40 9.26 10.63
CA GLN A 232 19.57 10.32 11.23
C GLN A 232 19.83 10.51 12.73
N ILE A 233 20.15 9.44 13.46
CA ILE A 233 20.56 9.51 14.87
C ILE A 233 21.91 10.24 14.97
N VAL A 234 22.93 9.77 14.25
CA VAL A 234 24.27 10.39 14.26
C VAL A 234 24.23 11.85 13.79
N GLN A 235 23.40 12.16 12.79
CA GLN A 235 23.24 13.52 12.32
C GLN A 235 22.68 14.45 13.40
N ARG A 236 21.75 13.96 14.22
CA ARG A 236 21.20 14.70 15.35
C ARG A 236 22.24 14.92 16.44
N GLU A 237 22.97 13.87 16.84
CA GLU A 237 24.01 13.98 17.85
C GLU A 237 25.07 15.02 17.46
N ARG A 238 25.42 15.10 16.18
CA ARG A 238 26.35 16.12 15.65
C ARG A 238 25.80 17.54 15.74
N LEU A 239 24.50 17.71 15.50
CA LEU A 239 23.81 19.00 15.62
C LEU A 239 23.79 19.45 17.09
N GLU A 240 23.46 18.54 18.01
CA GLU A 240 23.44 18.81 19.45
C GLU A 240 24.84 19.12 20.00
N ALA A 241 25.87 18.44 19.50
CA ALA A 241 27.26 18.71 19.85
C ALA A 241 27.82 20.01 19.22
N GLY A 242 27.04 20.72 18.40
CA GLY A 242 27.49 21.92 17.68
C GLY A 242 28.60 21.66 16.66
N LEU A 243 28.80 20.40 16.26
CA LEU A 243 29.91 19.96 15.40
C LEU A 243 29.61 20.09 13.90
N THR A 244 28.52 20.75 13.52
CA THR A 244 28.14 20.90 12.12
C THR A 244 28.93 21.99 11.40
N HIS A 245 29.70 21.59 10.39
CA HIS A 245 30.02 22.46 9.27
C HIS A 245 28.78 22.53 8.35
N PRO A 246 28.28 23.72 8.00
CA PRO A 246 27.17 23.85 7.06
C PRO A 246 27.66 23.46 5.66
N GLY A 247 27.37 22.23 5.19
CA GLY A 247 27.69 21.88 3.80
C GLY A 247 27.82 20.42 3.39
N GLY A 248 27.59 19.44 4.27
CA GLY A 248 27.55 18.04 3.83
C GLY A 248 26.23 17.73 3.12
N PRO A 249 26.17 17.43 1.81
CA PRO A 249 24.94 16.93 1.20
C PRO A 249 24.52 15.67 1.94
N SER A 250 23.25 15.65 2.38
CA SER A 250 22.58 14.47 2.89
C SER A 250 22.91 13.30 1.97
N ARG A 251 23.70 12.34 2.46
CA ARG A 251 24.32 11.29 1.64
C ARG A 251 23.32 10.30 1.04
N PHE A 252 22.02 10.49 1.30
CA PHE A 252 20.95 9.92 0.49
C PHE A 252 20.92 10.62 -0.87
N VAL A 253 21.95 10.39 -1.68
CA VAL A 253 21.82 10.39 -3.14
C VAL A 253 21.18 9.03 -3.46
N PRO A 254 20.18 8.94 -4.35
CA PRO A 254 19.64 7.63 -4.74
C PRO A 254 20.82 6.85 -5.29
N GLU A 255 21.19 5.79 -4.60
CA GLU A 255 22.22 4.86 -5.05
C GLU A 255 21.64 4.18 -6.29
N GLU A 256 21.84 4.79 -7.45
CA GLU A 256 21.66 4.15 -8.74
C GLU A 256 22.68 3.01 -8.76
N ASP A 257 22.17 1.81 -8.50
CA ASP A 257 22.80 0.49 -8.63
C ASP A 257 24.33 0.55 -8.70
N ARG A 258 24.99 0.92 -7.58
CA ARG A 258 26.41 0.64 -7.47
C ARG A 258 26.50 -0.87 -7.36
N PRO A 259 27.07 -1.58 -8.35
CA PRO A 259 27.30 -3.00 -8.20
C PRO A 259 28.08 -3.15 -6.91
N ARG A 260 27.54 -3.93 -5.97
CA ARG A 260 28.17 -4.23 -4.69
C ARG A 260 29.58 -4.69 -5.04
N VAL A 261 30.57 -3.82 -4.91
CA VAL A 261 31.93 -4.13 -5.37
C VAL A 261 32.46 -5.10 -4.33
N ASN A 262 32.23 -6.38 -4.60
CA ASN A 262 32.80 -7.49 -3.87
C ASN A 262 34.30 -7.22 -3.77
N THR A 263 34.79 -6.92 -2.56
CA THR A 263 36.20 -6.58 -2.31
C THR A 263 37.14 -7.64 -2.92
N ARG A 264 36.66 -8.89 -3.04
CA ARG A 264 37.31 -9.99 -3.77
C ARG A 264 37.58 -9.68 -5.24
N MET A 265 36.68 -9.02 -5.97
CA MET A 265 36.87 -8.66 -7.39
C MET A 265 37.82 -7.48 -7.56
N VAL A 266 37.87 -6.54 -6.61
CA VAL A 266 38.90 -5.48 -6.60
C VAL A 266 40.28 -6.06 -6.39
N ILE A 267 40.40 -7.02 -5.46
CA ILE A 267 41.66 -7.73 -5.22
C ILE A 267 42.05 -8.52 -6.49
N MET A 268 41.10 -9.18 -7.15
CA MET A 268 41.40 -9.92 -8.39
C MET A 268 41.80 -9.00 -9.54
N SER A 269 41.16 -7.84 -9.72
CA SER A 269 41.56 -6.89 -10.77
C SER A 269 42.96 -6.31 -10.51
N PHE A 270 43.33 -6.08 -9.25
CA PHE A 270 44.67 -5.67 -8.87
C PHE A 270 45.72 -6.76 -9.16
N ILE A 271 45.43 -8.02 -8.82
CA ILE A 271 46.34 -9.15 -9.10
C ILE A 271 46.54 -9.33 -10.60
N VAL A 272 45.48 -9.24 -11.40
CA VAL A 272 45.57 -9.33 -12.87
C VAL A 272 46.40 -8.19 -13.45
N GLY A 273 46.21 -6.96 -12.95
CA GLY A 273 47.04 -5.82 -13.33
C GLY A 273 48.52 -6.03 -12.99
N LEU A 274 48.81 -6.53 -11.78
CA LEU A 274 50.17 -6.78 -11.31
C LEU A 274 50.87 -7.88 -12.12
N LEU A 275 50.17 -8.97 -12.43
CA LEU A 275 50.72 -10.05 -13.26
C LEU A 275 50.98 -9.57 -14.69
N THR A 276 50.06 -8.80 -15.27
CA THR A 276 50.23 -8.23 -16.62
C THR A 276 51.43 -7.28 -16.66
N GLY A 277 51.59 -6.45 -15.63
CA GLY A 277 52.75 -5.57 -15.48
C GLY A 277 54.06 -6.33 -15.34
N ALA A 278 54.09 -7.39 -14.52
CA ALA A 278 55.28 -8.22 -14.31
C ALA A 278 55.74 -8.93 -15.58
N VAL A 279 54.79 -9.47 -16.37
CA VAL A 279 55.08 -10.10 -17.67
C VAL A 279 55.69 -9.08 -18.65
N GLY A 280 55.14 -7.87 -18.71
CA GLY A 280 55.69 -6.80 -19.56
C GLY A 280 57.12 -6.40 -19.17
N LEU A 281 57.40 -6.29 -17.87
CA LEU A 281 58.74 -5.98 -17.34
C LEU A 281 59.73 -7.10 -17.64
N PHE A 282 59.31 -8.36 -17.53
CA PHE A 282 60.14 -9.52 -17.83
C PHE A 282 60.51 -9.59 -19.31
N ALA A 283 59.55 -9.32 -20.20
CA ALA A 283 59.78 -9.26 -21.64
C ALA A 283 60.76 -8.13 -22.01
N ALA A 284 60.64 -6.96 -21.37
CA ALA A 284 61.54 -5.83 -21.61
C ALA A 284 62.98 -6.14 -21.20
N VAL A 285 63.19 -6.79 -20.04
CA VAL A 285 64.51 -7.20 -19.58
C VAL A 285 65.12 -8.23 -20.54
N TRP A 286 64.34 -9.22 -20.98
CA TRP A 286 64.82 -10.27 -21.89
C TRP A 286 65.22 -9.71 -23.26
N LEU A 287 64.47 -8.74 -23.78
CA LEU A 287 64.79 -8.05 -25.04
C LEU A 287 66.04 -7.18 -24.92
N SER A 288 66.33 -6.62 -23.73
CA SER A 288 67.54 -5.84 -23.48
C SER A 288 68.81 -6.67 -23.25
N ALA A 289 68.65 -7.97 -23.00
CA ALA A 289 69.73 -8.90 -22.71
C ALA A 289 70.15 -9.76 -23.92
N THR A 290 69.47 -9.63 -25.06
CA THR A 290 69.77 -10.29 -26.34
C THR A 290 70.41 -9.29 -27.30
#